data_AF-A0A6A6FJ12-F1
#
_entry.id   AF-A0A6A6FJ12-F1
#
_cell.length_a   1.000
_cell.length_b   1.000
_cell.length_c   1.000
_cell.angle_alpha   90.00
_cell.angle_beta   90.00
_cell.angle_gamma   90.00
#
_symmetry.space_group_name_H-M   'P 1'
#
loop_
_entity.id
_entity.type
_entity.pdbx_description
1 polymer ?
#
loop_
_entity_poly.entity_id
_entity_poly.type
_entity_poly.pdbx_seq_one_letter_code
_entity_poly.pdbx_strand_id
1 'polypeptide(L)'
;MDVRQQRIYDSGLGRKRSRHLPGERKAGSGKSTLMKHLSSHAKIKNLLRKWAEKALLKETGYSLNKPLTFVQIYFWYLGIDLQRSEEGLLRSVLFQILSASRVLVPIAAADRWKSARDAINATDPWEIDSHLAELRTSLDQVAECTSDRRFAFFVDRLDEYKADHHGLVQLLQSLARNPDFKFCVSSRPWNAFVNAFGSQEDVFVLEDLTRGDIRNYVRARLAKHISNRPRLESLCSEVVTKAQGVFLWVTLTVRSLLEGLDENDNILRRRLDELPSDLG
;
A
#
# COMPACT_ATOMS: atom_id res chain seq x y z
N MET A 1 27.73 2.63 28.85
CA MET A 1 27.99 3.70 27.86
C MET A 1 26.83 3.64 26.86
N ASP A 2 25.60 4.05 27.14
CA ASP A 2 25.01 5.22 27.81
C ASP A 2 25.46 6.57 27.23
N VAL A 3 24.64 7.11 26.32
CA VAL A 3 24.63 8.50 25.86
C VAL A 3 23.19 8.99 25.91
N ARG A 4 22.98 9.98 26.76
CA ARG A 4 21.72 10.61 27.13
C ARG A 4 21.17 11.56 26.06
N GLN A 5 19.84 11.67 26.07
CA GLN A 5 19.02 12.89 25.93
C GLN A 5 19.14 13.78 24.69
N GLN A 6 18.00 13.99 24.01
CA GLN A 6 17.36 15.31 24.10
C GLN A 6 15.86 15.23 23.78
N ARG A 7 15.05 15.46 24.82
CA ARG A 7 13.66 15.93 24.70
C ARG A 7 13.73 17.39 24.25
N ILE A 8 12.97 17.73 23.22
CA ILE A 8 12.41 19.07 23.08
C ILE A 8 10.89 18.87 23.03
N TYR A 9 10.26 19.04 24.18
CA TYR A 9 8.88 19.50 24.21
C TYR A 9 8.95 20.98 23.93
N ASP A 10 8.38 21.40 22.81
CA ASP A 10 7.84 22.76 22.72
C ASP A 10 6.33 22.68 22.50
N SER A 11 5.70 23.56 23.26
CA SER A 11 4.30 23.67 23.59
C SER A 11 3.36 23.93 22.41
N GLY A 12 2.13 23.45 22.56
CA GLY A 12 0.96 24.24 22.24
C GLY A 12 0.62 24.37 20.76
N LEU A 13 -0.12 23.38 20.24
CA LEU A 13 -1.25 23.60 19.36
C LEU A 13 -1.93 22.24 19.19
N GLY A 14 -3.09 22.09 19.83
CA GLY A 14 -4.02 21.02 19.50
C GLY A 14 -4.36 21.14 18.01
N ARG A 15 -3.62 20.41 17.17
CA ARG A 15 -3.94 20.30 15.75
C ARG A 15 -5.22 19.50 15.69
N LYS A 16 -6.34 20.22 15.52
CA LYS A 16 -7.58 19.67 15.00
C LYS A 16 -7.20 18.82 13.78
N ARG A 17 -7.20 17.50 13.94
CA ARG A 17 -7.23 16.57 12.81
C ARG A 17 -8.43 17.02 11.98
N SER A 18 -8.18 17.50 10.77
CA SER A 18 -9.26 17.80 9.83
C SER A 18 -10.12 16.53 9.75
N ARG A 19 -11.39 16.66 10.17
CA ARG A 19 -12.35 15.56 10.13
C ARG A 19 -12.63 15.30 8.65
N HIS A 20 -11.87 14.40 8.06
CA HIS A 20 -12.16 13.93 6.72
C HIS A 20 -13.32 12.94 6.85
N LEU A 21 -14.38 13.20 6.09
CA LEU A 21 -15.51 12.28 6.00
C LEU A 21 -15.03 10.99 5.29
N PRO A 22 -15.35 9.80 5.81
CA PRO A 22 -15.02 8.55 5.15
C PRO A 22 -15.87 8.44 3.87
N GLY A 23 -15.32 8.87 2.73
CA GLY A 23 -16.01 8.84 1.44
C GLY A 23 -15.34 9.62 0.31
N GLU A 24 -14.47 10.58 0.61
CA GLU A 24 -13.87 11.44 -0.42
C GLU A 24 -12.78 10.70 -1.24
N ARG A 25 -12.88 10.78 -2.57
CA ARG A 25 -12.03 10.08 -3.51
C ARG A 25 -10.84 10.94 -3.94
N LYS A 26 -9.75 10.91 -3.15
CA LYS A 26 -8.44 11.47 -3.57
C LYS A 26 -7.73 10.58 -4.59
N ALA A 27 -8.17 10.58 -5.84
CA ALA A 27 -7.47 9.90 -6.94
C ALA A 27 -6.23 10.71 -7.38
N GLY A 28 -5.21 10.03 -7.93
CA GLY A 28 -4.04 10.73 -8.49
C GLY A 28 -2.97 11.21 -7.48
N SER A 29 -3.03 10.79 -6.22
CA SER A 29 -1.97 11.03 -5.21
C SER A 29 -0.70 10.20 -5.40
N GLY A 30 -0.71 9.25 -6.36
CA GLY A 30 0.48 8.47 -6.70
C GLY A 30 0.76 7.27 -5.80
N LYS A 31 -0.16 6.85 -4.91
CA LYS A 31 0.01 5.66 -4.05
C LYS A 31 0.34 4.39 -4.84
N SER A 32 -0.42 4.11 -5.91
CA SER A 32 -0.16 2.96 -6.78
C SER A 32 1.16 3.08 -7.54
N THR A 33 1.53 4.28 -7.96
CA THR A 33 2.84 4.55 -8.59
C THR A 33 3.97 4.29 -7.61
N LEU A 34 3.83 4.77 -6.37
CA LEU A 34 4.78 4.49 -5.30
C LEU A 34 4.85 2.99 -5.01
N MET A 35 3.72 2.29 -4.89
CA MET A 35 3.70 0.85 -4.61
C MET A 35 4.44 0.04 -5.69
N LYS A 36 4.21 0.35 -6.97
CA LYS A 36 4.96 -0.22 -8.10
C LYS A 36 6.44 0.13 -8.07
N HIS A 37 6.79 1.35 -7.67
CA HIS A 37 8.17 1.76 -7.50
C HIS A 37 8.83 0.99 -6.34
N LEU A 38 8.19 0.88 -5.18
CA LEU A 38 8.72 0.21 -4.00
C LEU A 38 9.01 -1.27 -4.29
N SER A 39 8.10 -1.96 -4.98
CA SER A 39 8.26 -3.39 -5.32
C SER A 39 9.38 -3.64 -6.35
N SER A 40 9.75 -2.64 -7.15
CA SER A 40 10.81 -2.73 -8.15
C SER A 40 12.15 -2.14 -7.71
N HIS A 41 12.16 -1.27 -6.68
CA HIS A 41 13.32 -0.49 -6.26
C HIS A 41 14.45 -1.34 -5.67
N ALA A 42 15.66 -1.18 -6.21
CA ALA A 42 16.83 -2.00 -5.87
C ALA A 42 17.18 -2.00 -4.38
N LYS A 43 17.11 -0.83 -3.72
CA LYS A 43 17.41 -0.72 -2.28
C LYS A 43 16.43 -1.53 -1.44
N ILE A 44 15.14 -1.52 -1.78
CA ILE A 44 14.10 -2.25 -1.03
C ILE A 44 14.26 -3.75 -1.25
N LYS A 45 14.48 -4.16 -2.50
CA LYS A 45 14.80 -5.56 -2.82
C LYS A 45 16.01 -6.07 -2.03
N ASN A 46 17.06 -5.26 -1.92
CA ASN A 46 18.25 -5.62 -1.14
C ASN A 46 17.97 -5.70 0.36
N LEU A 47 17.17 -4.78 0.93
CA LEU A 47 16.77 -4.83 2.34
C LEU A 47 15.91 -6.06 2.65
N LEU A 48 14.96 -6.39 1.78
CA LEU A 48 14.13 -7.58 1.92
C LEU A 48 14.94 -8.87 1.74
N ARG A 49 15.93 -8.88 0.84
CA ARG A 49 16.86 -10.01 0.70
C ARG A 49 17.70 -10.20 1.97
N LYS A 50 18.26 -9.12 2.52
CA LYS A 50 18.99 -9.18 3.80
C LYS A 50 18.11 -9.65 4.96
N TRP A 51 16.84 -9.24 5.00
CA TRP A 51 15.89 -9.76 5.97
C TRP A 51 15.68 -11.26 5.78
N ALA A 52 15.50 -11.70 4.52
CA ALA A 52 15.32 -13.11 4.19
C ALA A 52 16.50 -13.95 4.71
N GLU A 53 17.73 -13.48 4.49
CA GLU A 53 18.96 -14.13 4.95
C GLU A 53 19.12 -14.10 6.49
N LYS A 54 18.86 -12.95 7.15
CA LYS A 54 19.21 -12.75 8.57
C LYS A 54 18.44 -13.61 9.56
N ALA A 55 17.15 -13.86 9.33
CA ALA A 55 16.37 -14.64 10.30
C ALA A 55 16.69 -16.15 10.25
N LEU A 56 17.30 -16.64 9.17
CA LEU A 56 17.75 -18.03 9.06
C LEU A 56 18.98 -18.30 9.94
N LEU A 57 19.87 -17.32 10.06
CA LEU A 57 21.04 -17.40 10.93
C LEU A 57 20.70 -17.49 12.43
N LYS A 58 19.51 -17.03 12.85
CA LYS A 58 19.13 -17.00 14.27
C LYS A 58 18.49 -18.30 14.76
N GLU A 59 17.79 -19.04 13.90
CA GLU A 59 16.97 -20.19 14.32
C GLU A 59 17.69 -21.53 14.22
N THR A 60 18.63 -21.70 13.28
CA THR A 60 19.20 -23.02 12.99
C THR A 60 20.71 -23.11 13.17
N GLY A 61 21.42 -21.99 13.40
CA GLY A 61 22.89 -21.95 13.40
C GLY A 61 23.54 -22.24 12.03
N TYR A 62 22.73 -22.52 11.00
CA TYR A 62 23.13 -22.79 9.63
C TYR A 62 22.43 -21.81 8.68
N SER A 63 23.17 -21.21 7.74
CA SER A 63 22.60 -20.32 6.73
C SER A 63 21.87 -21.13 5.65
N LEU A 64 20.65 -21.58 5.90
CA LEU A 64 19.77 -22.02 4.81
C LEU A 64 19.32 -20.75 4.08
N ASN A 65 19.74 -20.51 2.84
CA ASN A 65 19.34 -19.30 2.11
C ASN A 65 17.96 -19.52 1.48
N LYS A 66 16.88 -19.15 2.19
CA LYS A 66 15.52 -19.21 1.63
C LYS A 66 15.39 -18.13 0.56
N PRO A 67 15.09 -18.50 -0.70
CA PRO A 67 14.91 -17.50 -1.74
C PRO A 67 13.68 -16.63 -1.45
N LEU A 68 13.75 -15.36 -1.87
CA LEU A 68 12.69 -14.38 -1.70
C LEU A 68 11.76 -14.38 -2.91
N THR A 69 10.46 -14.45 -2.65
CA THR A 69 9.37 -14.26 -3.63
C THR A 69 8.71 -12.91 -3.39
N PHE A 70 8.50 -12.14 -4.46
CA PHE A 70 7.67 -10.93 -4.40
C PHE A 70 6.26 -11.29 -4.86
N VAL A 71 5.28 -10.97 -4.02
CA VAL A 71 3.86 -11.19 -4.30
C VAL A 71 3.21 -9.83 -4.46
N GLN A 72 2.46 -9.63 -5.54
CA GLN A 72 1.81 -8.35 -5.82
C GLN A 72 0.31 -8.56 -5.96
N ILE A 73 -0.46 -7.76 -5.23
CA ILE A 73 -1.91 -7.82 -5.20
C ILE A 73 -2.41 -6.39 -5.33
N TYR A 74 -3.22 -6.12 -6.35
CA TYR A 74 -3.76 -4.80 -6.62
C TYR A 74 -5.28 -4.89 -6.65
N PHE A 75 -5.94 -4.27 -5.67
CA PHE A 75 -7.39 -4.11 -5.74
C PHE A 75 -7.72 -3.01 -6.75
N TRP A 76 -8.75 -3.27 -7.56
CA TRP A 76 -9.26 -2.31 -8.50
C TRP A 76 -10.78 -2.27 -8.45
N TYR A 77 -11.34 -1.14 -8.01
CA TYR A 77 -12.77 -0.95 -7.84
C TYR A 77 -13.55 -1.07 -9.16
N LEU A 78 -12.94 -0.87 -10.32
CA LEU A 78 -13.59 -1.11 -11.64
C LEU A 78 -13.34 -2.51 -12.19
N GLY A 79 -12.61 -3.36 -11.45
CA GLY A 79 -12.36 -4.75 -11.82
C GLY A 79 -13.62 -5.61 -11.80
N ILE A 80 -13.51 -6.87 -12.22
CA ILE A 80 -14.59 -7.86 -12.10
C ILE A 80 -14.87 -8.17 -10.62
N ASP A 81 -16.05 -8.72 -10.30
CA ASP A 81 -16.43 -8.97 -8.89
C ASP A 81 -15.43 -9.86 -8.15
N LEU A 82 -14.85 -10.85 -8.85
CA LEU A 82 -13.80 -11.70 -8.27
C LEU A 82 -12.57 -10.87 -7.84
N GLN A 83 -12.17 -9.83 -8.57
CA GLN A 83 -11.02 -8.99 -8.22
C GLN A 83 -11.27 -8.11 -6.98
N ARG A 84 -12.51 -8.06 -6.50
CA ARG A 84 -12.94 -7.22 -5.37
C ARG A 84 -13.52 -8.04 -4.21
N SER A 85 -13.65 -9.36 -4.40
CA SER A 85 -14.21 -10.29 -3.41
C SER A 85 -13.13 -10.93 -2.55
N GLU A 86 -13.56 -11.42 -1.39
CA GLU A 86 -12.70 -12.22 -0.52
C GLU A 86 -12.15 -13.45 -1.24
N GLU A 87 -13.02 -14.12 -1.98
CA GLU A 87 -12.68 -15.31 -2.73
C GLU A 87 -11.53 -15.05 -3.71
N GLY A 88 -11.57 -13.97 -4.48
CA GLY A 88 -10.50 -13.69 -5.43
C GLY A 88 -9.21 -13.30 -4.75
N LEU A 89 -9.25 -12.64 -3.58
CA LEU A 89 -8.07 -12.40 -2.76
C LEU A 89 -7.44 -13.72 -2.31
N LEU A 90 -8.22 -14.59 -1.68
CA LEU A 90 -7.74 -15.88 -1.17
C LEU A 90 -7.17 -16.74 -2.29
N ARG A 91 -7.88 -16.86 -3.42
CA ARG A 91 -7.40 -17.56 -4.62
C ARG A 91 -6.08 -16.97 -5.12
N SER A 92 -5.97 -15.64 -5.20
CA SER A 92 -4.77 -14.97 -5.71
C SER A 92 -3.56 -15.15 -4.78
N VAL A 93 -3.77 -15.06 -3.47
CA VAL A 93 -2.73 -15.27 -2.45
C VAL A 93 -2.24 -16.71 -2.49
N LEU A 94 -3.17 -17.67 -2.39
CA LEU A 94 -2.84 -19.10 -2.45
C LEU A 94 -2.14 -19.45 -3.75
N PHE A 95 -2.66 -19.00 -4.90
CA PHE A 95 -2.03 -19.28 -6.19
C PHE A 95 -0.59 -18.76 -6.25
N GLN A 96 -0.32 -17.52 -5.83
CA GLN A 96 1.03 -16.95 -5.86
C GLN A 96 1.98 -17.67 -4.87
N ILE A 97 1.50 -18.04 -3.69
CA ILE A 97 2.30 -18.81 -2.71
C ILE A 97 2.63 -20.20 -3.25
N LEU A 98 1.60 -20.96 -3.65
CA LEU A 98 1.73 -22.36 -4.07
C LEU A 98 2.46 -22.51 -5.41
N SER A 99 2.35 -21.53 -6.30
CA SER A 99 3.11 -21.51 -7.55
C SER A 99 4.61 -21.31 -7.30
N ALA A 100 4.96 -20.51 -6.29
CA ALA A 100 6.35 -20.27 -5.91
C ALA A 100 6.93 -21.38 -5.02
N SER A 101 6.11 -21.96 -4.16
CA SER A 101 6.50 -22.98 -3.17
C SER A 101 5.59 -24.20 -3.30
N ARG A 102 6.03 -25.16 -4.12
CA ARG A 102 5.29 -26.41 -4.36
C ARG A 102 5.20 -27.31 -3.13
N VAL A 103 6.13 -27.15 -2.17
CA VAL A 103 6.15 -27.91 -0.91
C VAL A 103 4.93 -27.60 -0.03
N LEU A 104 4.28 -26.45 -0.24
CA LEU A 104 3.08 -26.05 0.49
C LEU A 104 1.79 -26.62 -0.12
N VAL A 105 1.82 -27.19 -1.33
CA VAL A 105 0.62 -27.72 -2.01
C VAL A 105 -0.06 -28.85 -1.20
N PRO A 106 0.67 -29.86 -0.69
CA PRO A 106 0.05 -30.91 0.12
C PRO A 106 -0.50 -30.40 1.46
N ILE A 107 -0.01 -29.25 1.94
CA ILE A 107 -0.47 -28.61 3.17
C ILE A 107 -1.77 -27.87 2.89
N ALA A 108 -1.77 -26.99 1.90
CA ALA A 108 -2.92 -26.16 1.55
C ALA A 108 -4.14 -26.98 1.12
N ALA A 109 -3.92 -28.10 0.43
CA ALA A 109 -4.98 -28.94 -0.10
C ALA A 109 -4.96 -30.32 0.57
N ALA A 110 -4.68 -30.41 1.88
CA ALA A 110 -4.44 -31.68 2.57
C ALA A 110 -5.54 -32.71 2.33
N ASP A 111 -6.81 -32.30 2.42
CA ASP A 111 -7.96 -33.20 2.23
C ASP A 111 -8.10 -33.62 0.76
N ARG A 112 -7.99 -32.68 -0.19
CA ARG A 112 -7.98 -33.01 -1.63
C ARG A 112 -6.78 -33.85 -2.03
N TRP A 113 -5.62 -33.66 -1.39
CA TRP A 113 -4.38 -34.37 -1.67
C TRP A 113 -4.45 -35.82 -1.16
N LYS A 114 -5.06 -36.05 0.00
CA LYS A 114 -5.40 -37.39 0.49
C LYS A 114 -6.39 -38.06 -0.46
N SER A 115 -7.50 -37.39 -0.77
CA SER A 115 -8.51 -37.91 -1.69
C SER A 115 -7.93 -38.22 -3.08
N ALA A 116 -7.09 -37.37 -3.66
CA ALA A 116 -6.46 -37.62 -4.97
C ALA A 116 -5.42 -38.75 -4.94
N ARG A 117 -4.76 -38.98 -3.79
CA ARG A 117 -3.86 -40.11 -3.59
C ARG A 117 -4.63 -41.43 -3.47
N ASP A 118 -5.77 -41.39 -2.78
CA ASP A 118 -6.57 -42.56 -2.46
C ASP A 118 -7.58 -42.91 -3.59
N ALA A 119 -8.00 -41.91 -4.38
CA ALA A 119 -8.91 -42.05 -5.50
C ALA A 119 -8.17 -42.38 -6.81
N ILE A 120 -7.93 -43.66 -7.04
CA ILE A 120 -7.71 -44.17 -8.40
C ILE A 120 -9.04 -44.15 -9.20
N ASN A 121 -10.22 -44.09 -8.55
CA ASN A 121 -11.53 -44.08 -9.21
C ASN A 121 -12.67 -43.43 -8.37
N ALA A 122 -12.67 -42.12 -8.12
CA ALA A 122 -13.88 -41.47 -7.59
C ALA A 122 -13.98 -39.98 -7.96
N THR A 123 -15.24 -39.55 -8.06
CA THR A 123 -15.89 -38.29 -8.47
C THR A 123 -15.05 -37.01 -8.45
N ASP A 124 -15.32 -36.15 -9.44
CA ASP A 124 -14.64 -34.88 -9.66
C ASP A 124 -14.58 -34.02 -8.39
N PRO A 125 -13.38 -33.74 -7.83
CA PRO A 125 -13.20 -32.97 -6.58
C PRO A 125 -13.75 -31.53 -6.60
N TRP A 126 -14.35 -31.08 -7.70
CA TRP A 126 -14.80 -29.71 -7.92
C TRP A 126 -16.26 -29.42 -7.52
N GLU A 127 -17.02 -30.41 -7.03
CA GLU A 127 -18.47 -30.27 -6.66
C GLU A 127 -18.74 -29.93 -5.18
N ILE A 128 -17.86 -29.19 -4.48
CA ILE A 128 -18.08 -28.86 -3.06
C ILE A 128 -18.57 -27.42 -2.88
N ASP A 129 -19.81 -27.29 -2.40
CA ASP A 129 -20.57 -26.07 -2.04
C ASP A 129 -19.93 -25.17 -0.95
N SER A 130 -18.68 -25.44 -0.53
CA SER A 130 -17.96 -24.75 0.55
C SER A 130 -16.63 -24.15 0.11
N HIS A 131 -16.55 -23.70 -1.15
CA HIS A 131 -15.31 -23.23 -1.78
C HIS A 131 -14.59 -22.12 -0.97
N LEU A 132 -15.31 -21.21 -0.33
CA LEU A 132 -14.70 -20.11 0.44
C LEU A 132 -14.10 -20.54 1.79
N ALA A 133 -14.80 -21.42 2.53
CA ALA A 133 -14.31 -21.92 3.82
C ALA A 133 -13.07 -22.80 3.64
N GLU A 134 -13.05 -23.59 2.56
CA GLU A 134 -11.87 -24.34 2.16
C GLU A 134 -10.69 -23.41 1.85
N LEU A 135 -10.88 -22.37 1.02
CA LEU A 135 -9.81 -21.41 0.72
C LEU A 135 -9.25 -20.73 1.96
N ARG A 136 -10.10 -20.38 2.94
CA ARG A 136 -9.65 -19.83 4.23
C ARG A 136 -8.81 -20.86 4.99
N THR A 137 -9.31 -22.09 5.11
CA THR A 137 -8.63 -23.18 5.81
C THR A 137 -7.27 -23.49 5.18
N SER A 138 -7.21 -23.58 3.85
CA SER A 138 -5.97 -23.76 3.09
C SER A 138 -4.95 -22.66 3.37
N LEU A 139 -5.41 -21.42 3.42
CA LEU A 139 -4.54 -20.28 3.65
C LEU A 139 -4.05 -20.21 5.10
N ASP A 140 -4.91 -20.51 6.08
CA ASP A 140 -4.54 -20.59 7.48
C ASP A 140 -3.49 -21.70 7.72
N GLN A 141 -3.69 -22.89 7.14
CA GLN A 141 -2.71 -23.98 7.20
C GLN A 141 -1.36 -23.59 6.59
N VAL A 142 -1.37 -22.90 5.45
CA VAL A 142 -0.15 -22.37 4.82
C VAL A 142 0.52 -21.33 5.70
N ALA A 143 -0.26 -20.45 6.34
CA ALA A 143 0.25 -19.40 7.20
C ALA A 143 0.84 -19.94 8.52
N GLU A 144 0.40 -21.10 8.98
CA GLU A 144 0.96 -21.77 10.18
C GLU A 144 2.21 -22.60 9.86
N CYS A 145 2.48 -22.90 8.59
CA CYS A 145 3.60 -23.71 8.17
C CYS A 145 4.84 -22.87 7.79
N THR A 146 6.02 -23.44 8.03
CA THR A 146 7.26 -22.88 7.51
C THR A 146 7.39 -23.18 6.02
N SER A 147 7.74 -22.19 5.21
CA SER A 147 7.98 -22.38 3.78
C SER A 147 9.46 -22.60 3.48
N ASP A 148 9.77 -23.21 2.34
CA ASP A 148 11.12 -23.24 1.76
C ASP A 148 11.56 -21.87 1.20
N ARG A 149 10.66 -20.89 1.15
CA ARG A 149 10.89 -19.54 0.65
C ARG A 149 10.33 -18.50 1.60
N ARG A 150 10.68 -17.23 1.35
CA ARG A 150 10.06 -16.08 2.01
C ARG A 150 9.27 -15.25 1.04
N PHE A 151 8.26 -14.56 1.54
CA PHE A 151 7.32 -13.82 0.74
C PHE A 151 7.24 -12.37 1.18
N ALA A 152 7.48 -11.45 0.26
CA ALA A 152 7.21 -10.03 0.42
C ALA A 152 5.98 -9.65 -0.39
N PHE A 153 4.87 -9.43 0.31
CA PHE A 153 3.58 -9.05 -0.24
C PHE A 153 3.49 -7.52 -0.36
N PHE A 154 3.14 -7.06 -1.56
CA PHE A 154 2.81 -5.68 -1.85
C PHE A 154 1.33 -5.62 -2.21
N VAL A 155 0.51 -5.08 -1.31
CA VAL A 155 -0.95 -5.05 -1.45
C VAL A 155 -1.42 -3.60 -1.58
N ASP A 156 -1.89 -3.21 -2.76
CA ASP A 156 -2.32 -1.84 -3.04
C ASP A 156 -3.84 -1.71 -2.92
N ARG A 157 -4.30 -0.57 -2.39
CA ARG A 157 -5.71 -0.14 -2.38
C ARG A 157 -6.62 -1.06 -1.58
N LEU A 158 -6.25 -1.41 -0.34
CA LEU A 158 -7.13 -2.20 0.54
C LEU A 158 -8.53 -1.60 0.72
N ASP A 159 -8.66 -0.27 0.61
CA ASP A 159 -9.95 0.44 0.67
C ASP A 159 -10.89 0.16 -0.52
N GLU A 160 -10.37 -0.37 -1.63
CA GLU A 160 -11.18 -0.78 -2.78
C GLU A 160 -11.76 -2.20 -2.63
N TYR A 161 -11.47 -2.89 -1.52
CA TYR A 161 -12.06 -4.17 -1.16
C TYR A 161 -13.56 -4.00 -0.81
N LYS A 162 -14.42 -4.83 -1.41
CA LYS A 162 -15.88 -4.66 -1.31
C LYS A 162 -16.54 -5.40 -0.14
N ALA A 163 -15.86 -6.37 0.49
CA ALA A 163 -16.41 -7.11 1.62
C ALA A 163 -16.05 -6.42 2.95
N ASP A 164 -15.85 -7.18 4.02
CA ASP A 164 -15.55 -6.65 5.34
C ASP A 164 -14.09 -6.21 5.51
N HIS A 165 -13.84 -4.91 5.69
CA HIS A 165 -12.50 -4.38 5.96
C HIS A 165 -11.93 -4.86 7.30
N HIS A 166 -12.77 -5.13 8.30
CA HIS A 166 -12.28 -5.67 9.57
C HIS A 166 -11.79 -7.11 9.41
N GLY A 167 -12.55 -7.96 8.73
CA GLY A 167 -12.13 -9.30 8.34
C GLY A 167 -10.85 -9.30 7.49
N LEU A 168 -10.73 -8.37 6.52
CA LEU A 168 -9.50 -8.22 5.72
C LEU A 168 -8.29 -7.86 6.58
N VAL A 169 -8.45 -6.94 7.53
CA VAL A 169 -7.40 -6.57 8.49
C VAL A 169 -7.00 -7.79 9.32
N GLN A 170 -7.97 -8.52 9.87
CA GLN A 170 -7.71 -9.70 10.69
C GLN A 170 -6.95 -10.78 9.90
N LEU A 171 -7.34 -11.00 8.64
CA LEU A 171 -6.65 -11.91 7.73
C LEU A 171 -5.19 -11.45 7.49
N LEU A 172 -4.96 -10.19 7.13
CA LEU A 172 -3.61 -9.70 6.89
C LEU A 172 -2.73 -9.78 8.15
N GLN A 173 -3.30 -9.50 9.32
CA GLN A 173 -2.61 -9.63 10.61
C GLN A 173 -2.31 -11.09 10.95
N SER A 174 -3.23 -12.02 10.68
CA SER A 174 -3.00 -13.45 10.93
C SER A 174 -1.86 -13.99 10.07
N LEU A 175 -1.83 -13.62 8.79
CA LEU A 175 -0.76 -13.97 7.85
C LEU A 175 0.58 -13.34 8.26
N ALA A 176 0.58 -12.10 8.74
CA ALA A 176 1.79 -11.39 9.15
C ALA A 176 2.46 -12.00 10.40
N ARG A 177 1.78 -12.90 11.13
CA ARG A 177 2.40 -13.69 12.22
C ARG A 177 3.40 -14.72 11.70
N ASN A 178 3.29 -15.14 10.44
CA ASN A 178 4.26 -16.06 9.84
C ASN A 178 5.60 -15.33 9.61
N PRO A 179 6.72 -15.81 10.18
CA PRO A 179 8.02 -15.14 10.06
C PRO A 179 8.59 -15.17 8.63
N ASP A 180 8.08 -16.03 7.75
CA ASP A 180 8.45 -16.06 6.34
C ASP A 180 7.66 -15.04 5.50
N PHE A 181 6.65 -14.36 6.06
CA PHE A 181 5.80 -13.41 5.35
C PHE A 181 6.06 -11.96 5.80
N LYS A 182 6.08 -11.04 4.84
CA LYS A 182 6.15 -9.59 5.08
C LYS A 182 5.18 -8.84 4.20
N PHE A 183 4.50 -7.86 4.77
CA PHE A 183 3.48 -7.09 4.07
C PHE A 183 3.89 -5.62 3.97
N CYS A 184 3.71 -5.06 2.77
CA CYS A 184 3.68 -3.64 2.51
C CYS A 184 2.31 -3.34 1.90
N VAL A 185 1.47 -2.60 2.63
CA VAL A 185 0.09 -2.36 2.23
C VAL A 185 -0.17 -0.87 2.02
N SER A 186 -1.08 -0.54 1.12
CA SER A 186 -1.59 0.82 0.96
C SER A 186 -3.11 0.86 1.08
N SER A 187 -3.61 1.95 1.65
CA SER A 187 -5.04 2.25 1.67
C SER A 187 -5.29 3.75 1.81
N ARG A 188 -6.55 4.16 1.65
CA ARG A 188 -7.07 5.41 2.21
C ARG A 188 -7.10 5.34 3.75
N PRO A 189 -7.04 6.50 4.44
CA PRO A 189 -7.01 6.55 5.90
C PRO A 189 -8.41 6.29 6.51
N TRP A 190 -9.04 5.16 6.17
CA TRP A 190 -10.28 4.72 6.78
C TRP A 190 -10.01 4.17 8.18
N ASN A 191 -10.99 4.35 9.08
CA ASN A 191 -10.85 4.00 10.49
C ASN A 191 -10.41 2.56 10.71
N ALA A 192 -10.93 1.60 9.93
CA ALA A 192 -10.53 0.20 10.02
C ALA A 192 -9.01 0.00 9.87
N PHE A 193 -8.40 0.64 8.87
CA PHE A 193 -6.96 0.53 8.60
C PHE A 193 -6.11 1.40 9.54
N VAL A 194 -6.58 2.61 9.87
CA VAL A 194 -5.87 3.51 10.79
C VAL A 194 -5.84 2.92 12.20
N ASN A 195 -6.94 2.33 12.67
CA ASN A 195 -6.96 1.71 14.00
C ASN A 195 -6.11 0.44 14.06
N ALA A 196 -6.06 -0.33 12.97
CA ALA A 196 -5.35 -1.59 12.92
C ALA A 196 -3.84 -1.46 12.69
N PHE A 197 -3.42 -0.50 11.87
CA PHE A 197 -2.03 -0.34 11.45
C PHE A 197 -1.39 0.96 11.94
N GLY A 198 -2.15 1.89 12.53
CA GLY A 198 -1.73 3.27 12.83
C GLY A 198 -0.74 3.48 13.97
N SER A 199 -0.07 2.45 14.48
CA SER A 199 1.12 2.65 15.33
C SER A 199 2.18 3.41 14.53
N GLN A 200 2.65 4.55 15.05
CA GLN A 200 3.32 5.58 14.25
C GLN A 200 4.65 5.17 13.58
N GLU A 201 5.27 4.06 13.98
CA GLU A 201 6.61 3.70 13.48
C GLU A 201 6.61 3.07 12.09
N ASP A 202 5.50 2.45 11.65
CA ASP A 202 5.44 1.66 10.40
C ASP A 202 4.46 2.23 9.35
N VAL A 203 3.87 3.40 9.59
CA VAL A 203 2.90 4.03 8.67
C VAL A 203 3.48 5.25 7.98
N PHE A 204 3.45 5.21 6.64
CA PHE A 204 3.84 6.35 5.80
C PHE A 204 2.61 7.08 5.26
N VAL A 205 2.48 8.35 5.63
CA VAL A 205 1.47 9.24 5.03
C VAL A 205 2.07 9.87 3.78
N LEU A 206 1.62 9.41 2.61
CA LEU A 206 2.18 9.83 1.33
C LEU A 206 2.11 11.34 1.09
N GLU A 207 1.05 11.99 1.56
CA GLU A 207 0.88 13.44 1.43
C GLU A 207 2.02 14.23 2.10
N ASP A 208 2.49 13.76 3.26
CA ASP A 208 3.60 14.41 3.96
C ASP A 208 4.92 14.21 3.20
N LEU A 209 5.09 13.03 2.60
CA LEU A 209 6.29 12.68 1.84
C LEU A 209 6.39 13.42 0.50
N THR A 210 5.28 13.62 -0.21
CA THR A 210 5.28 14.27 -1.53
C THR A 210 5.28 15.79 -1.46
N ARG A 211 5.06 16.39 -0.29
CA ARG A 211 4.98 17.85 -0.11
C ARG A 211 6.22 18.59 -0.60
N GLY A 212 7.41 18.05 -0.31
CA GLY A 212 8.69 18.61 -0.77
C GLY A 212 8.84 18.55 -2.29
N ASP A 213 8.53 17.39 -2.88
CA ASP A 213 8.62 17.17 -4.32
C ASP A 213 7.62 18.03 -5.10
N ILE A 214 6.39 18.16 -4.59
CA ILE A 214 5.38 19.07 -5.13
C ILE A 214 5.90 20.51 -5.11
N ARG A 215 6.45 20.96 -3.98
CA ARG A 215 7.02 22.31 -3.88
C ARG A 215 8.14 22.53 -4.90
N ASN A 216 9.05 21.57 -5.03
CA ASN A 216 10.16 21.64 -5.99
C ASN A 216 9.64 21.69 -7.44
N TYR A 217 8.66 20.85 -7.77
CA TYR A 217 8.02 20.84 -9.09
C TYR A 217 7.36 22.18 -9.43
N VAL A 218 6.51 22.70 -8.53
CA VAL A 218 5.80 23.97 -8.73
C VAL A 218 6.80 25.12 -8.90
N ARG A 219 7.78 25.21 -8.01
CA ARG A 219 8.83 26.24 -8.06
C ARG A 219 9.62 26.19 -9.36
N ALA A 220 10.06 25.00 -9.79
CA ALA A 220 10.84 24.83 -11.01
C ALA A 220 10.08 25.23 -12.29
N ARG A 221 8.75 25.09 -12.29
CA ARG A 221 7.90 25.51 -13.41
C ARG A 221 7.61 27.00 -13.38
N LEU A 222 7.22 27.54 -12.24
CA LEU A 222 6.82 28.95 -12.12
C LEU A 222 8.02 29.92 -12.14
N ALA A 223 9.18 29.51 -11.62
CA ALA A 223 10.38 30.36 -11.59
C ALA A 223 10.91 30.75 -12.98
N LYS A 224 10.48 30.05 -14.05
CA LYS A 224 10.83 30.39 -15.43
C LYS A 224 10.09 31.62 -15.94
N HIS A 225 8.97 31.97 -15.32
CA HIS A 225 8.08 33.04 -15.77
C HIS A 225 7.85 34.12 -14.69
N ILE A 226 8.08 33.80 -13.41
CA ILE A 226 7.92 34.74 -12.29
C ILE A 226 9.28 35.06 -11.68
N SER A 227 9.78 36.26 -11.97
CA SER A 227 11.04 36.79 -11.41
C SER A 227 10.87 37.34 -9.99
N ASN A 228 9.66 37.77 -9.61
CA ASN A 228 9.35 38.29 -8.28
C ASN A 228 9.33 37.14 -7.26
N ARG A 229 10.37 37.07 -6.43
CA ARG A 229 10.58 36.00 -5.43
C ARG A 229 9.44 35.92 -4.40
N PRO A 230 9.00 37.00 -3.72
CA PRO A 230 7.83 36.96 -2.84
C PRO A 230 6.58 36.38 -3.49
N ARG A 231 6.26 36.82 -4.72
CA ARG A 231 5.07 36.35 -5.47
C ARG A 231 5.17 34.86 -5.79
N LEU A 232 6.34 34.42 -6.26
CA LEU A 232 6.63 33.01 -6.56
C LEU A 232 6.44 32.12 -5.33
N GLU A 233 7.03 32.49 -4.19
CA GLU A 233 6.96 31.67 -2.97
C GLU A 233 5.53 31.63 -2.38
N SER A 234 4.79 32.75 -2.44
CA SER A 234 3.38 32.79 -2.04
C SER A 234 2.54 31.81 -2.85
N LEU A 235 2.65 31.86 -4.19
CA LEU A 235 1.89 30.99 -5.08
C LEU A 235 2.30 29.51 -4.93
N CYS A 236 3.60 29.24 -4.75
CA CYS A 236 4.09 27.90 -4.44
C CYS A 236 3.47 27.37 -3.14
N SER A 237 3.44 28.17 -2.08
CA SER A 237 2.89 27.77 -0.79
C SER A 237 1.39 27.48 -0.87
N GLU A 238 0.65 28.29 -1.63
CA GLU A 238 -0.79 28.11 -1.82
C GLU A 238 -1.10 26.82 -2.60
N VAL A 239 -0.42 26.59 -3.73
CA VAL A 239 -0.56 25.37 -4.53
C VAL A 239 -0.19 24.14 -3.70
N VAL A 240 0.94 24.16 -2.97
CA VAL A 240 1.36 23.03 -2.13
C VAL A 240 0.33 22.73 -1.03
N THR A 241 -0.29 23.76 -0.46
CA THR A 241 -1.28 23.60 0.61
C THR A 241 -2.60 23.05 0.08
N LYS A 242 -3.06 23.55 -1.07
CA LYS A 242 -4.29 23.06 -1.74
C LYS A 242 -4.11 21.68 -2.38
N ALA A 243 -2.89 21.33 -2.80
CA ALA A 243 -2.62 20.07 -3.47
C ALA A 243 -2.94 18.83 -2.65
N GLN A 244 -2.84 18.90 -1.32
CA GLN A 244 -3.10 17.78 -0.41
C GLN A 244 -2.43 16.45 -0.86
N GLY A 245 -1.21 16.55 -1.42
CA GLY A 245 -0.45 15.41 -1.94
C GLY A 245 -0.85 14.89 -3.33
N VAL A 246 -1.81 15.50 -4.03
CA VAL A 246 -2.32 15.06 -5.34
C VAL A 246 -1.52 15.66 -6.49
N PHE A 247 -0.57 14.88 -7.04
CA PHE A 247 0.37 15.37 -8.06
C PHE A 247 -0.30 15.70 -9.41
N LEU A 248 -1.39 15.00 -9.75
CA LEU A 248 -2.17 15.30 -10.94
C LEU A 248 -2.82 16.69 -10.84
N TRP A 249 -3.40 17.00 -9.68
CA TRP A 249 -3.99 18.30 -9.39
C TRP A 249 -2.94 19.41 -9.50
N VAL A 250 -1.75 19.18 -8.93
CA VAL A 250 -0.61 20.11 -9.05
C VAL A 250 -0.26 20.37 -10.51
N THR A 251 -0.20 19.32 -11.32
CA THR A 251 0.17 19.43 -12.74
C THR A 251 -0.86 20.25 -13.52
N LEU A 252 -2.15 20.02 -13.30
CA LEU A 252 -3.24 20.78 -13.93
C LEU A 252 -3.25 22.23 -13.47
N THR A 253 -3.10 22.44 -12.16
CA THR A 253 -3.05 23.78 -11.54
C THR A 253 -1.90 24.60 -12.09
N VAL A 254 -0.69 24.03 -12.14
CA VAL A 254 0.48 24.73 -12.69
C VAL A 254 0.27 25.07 -14.16
N ARG A 255 -0.35 24.20 -14.97
CA ARG A 255 -0.67 24.52 -16.37
C ARG A 255 -1.65 25.70 -16.47
N SER A 256 -2.75 25.65 -15.72
CA SER A 256 -3.75 26.72 -15.71
C SER A 256 -3.18 28.06 -15.23
N LEU A 257 -2.28 28.03 -14.23
CA LEU A 257 -1.55 29.21 -13.77
C LEU A 257 -0.64 29.76 -14.86
N LEU A 258 0.15 28.90 -15.53
CA LEU A 258 1.04 29.30 -16.63
C LEU A 258 0.28 29.94 -17.79
N GLU A 259 -0.92 29.46 -18.12
CA GLU A 259 -1.80 30.03 -19.15
C GLU A 259 -2.37 31.41 -18.78
N GLY A 260 -2.47 31.73 -17.49
CA GLY A 260 -3.00 32.99 -16.98
C GLY A 260 -1.94 33.95 -16.41
N LEU A 261 -0.65 33.71 -16.63
CA LEU A 261 0.42 34.49 -15.98
C LEU A 261 0.49 35.96 -16.41
N ASP A 262 0.04 36.26 -17.63
CA ASP A 262 -0.06 37.62 -18.15
C ASP A 262 -1.29 38.37 -17.62
N GLU A 263 -2.19 37.68 -16.91
CA GLU A 263 -3.38 38.26 -16.29
C GLU A 263 -3.08 38.82 -14.88
N ASN A 264 -3.99 39.64 -14.36
CA ASN A 264 -3.87 40.23 -13.02
C ASN A 264 -3.86 39.13 -11.92
N ASP A 265 -3.10 39.34 -10.83
CA ASP A 265 -2.99 38.45 -9.67
C ASP A 265 -4.34 38.03 -9.07
N ASN A 266 -5.35 38.90 -9.13
CA ASN A 266 -6.71 38.57 -8.67
C ASN A 266 -7.36 37.47 -9.51
N ILE A 267 -7.06 37.42 -10.82
CA ILE A 267 -7.58 36.40 -11.74
C ILE A 267 -6.84 35.07 -11.52
N LEU A 268 -5.52 35.11 -11.30
CA LEU A 268 -4.73 33.93 -10.95
C LEU A 268 -5.20 33.27 -9.65
N ARG A 269 -5.49 34.07 -8.62
CA ARG A 269 -6.06 33.57 -7.35
C ARG A 269 -7.45 32.98 -7.55
N ARG A 270 -8.30 33.65 -8.32
CA ARG A 270 -9.63 33.15 -8.66
C ARG A 270 -9.57 31.81 -9.43
N ARG A 271 -8.67 31.67 -10.41
CA ARG A 271 -8.44 30.39 -11.11
C ARG A 271 -8.01 29.28 -10.13
N LEU A 272 -7.19 29.62 -9.13
CA LEU A 272 -6.77 28.69 -8.09
C LEU A 272 -7.87 28.34 -7.08
N ASP A 273 -8.86 29.22 -6.89
CA ASP A 273 -10.06 28.98 -6.07
C ASP A 273 -11.14 28.20 -6.82
N GLU A 274 -11.23 28.38 -8.15
CA GLU A 274 -12.18 27.68 -9.01
C GLU A 274 -11.75 26.23 -9.31
N LEU A 275 -10.46 25.92 -9.16
CA LEU A 275 -9.97 24.54 -9.27
C LEU A 275 -10.44 23.71 -8.06
N PRO A 276 -11.14 22.59 -8.29
CA PRO A 276 -11.64 21.77 -7.19
C PRO A 276 -10.46 21.24 -6.39
N SER A 277 -10.51 21.29 -5.06
CA SER A 277 -9.45 20.79 -4.18
C SER A 277 -9.27 19.26 -4.22
N ASP A 278 -10.12 18.56 -4.96
CA ASP A 278 -10.06 17.11 -5.16
C ASP A 278 -10.34 16.73 -6.63
N LEU A 279 -9.71 15.64 -7.07
CA LEU A 279 -9.93 14.99 -8.36
C LEU A 279 -10.50 13.60 -8.05
N GLY A 280 -11.83 13.45 -8.17
CA GLY A 280 -12.60 12.28 -7.72
C GLY A 280 -12.15 10.89 -8.20
#